data_AF-A0A0M3JC89-F1
#
_entry.id   AF-A0A0M3JC89-F1
#
_cell.length_a   1.000
_cell.length_b   1.000
_cell.length_c   1.000
_cell.angle_alpha   90.00
_cell.angle_beta   90.00
_cell.angle_gamma   90.00
#
_symmetry.space_group_name_H-M   'P 1'
#
loop_
_entity.id
_entity.type
_entity.pdbx_description
1 polymer ?
#
loop_
_entity_poly.entity_id
_entity_poly.type
_entity_poly.pdbx_seq_one_letter_code
_entity_poly.pdbx_strand_id
1 'polypeptide(L)' 'MVCILGIEGSANKIGVGIVRDGEVISNPRATFHAPAGQGFRPAETAAHHRQHVVHIVMAALQEAKIK' A
#
# COMPACT_ATOMS: atom_id res chain seq x y z
N MET A 1 3.09 -7.94 -22.84
CA MET A 1 3.58 -7.50 -21.54
C MET A 1 2.39 -6.88 -20.81
N VAL A 2 1.82 -7.60 -19.85
CA VAL A 2 0.69 -7.13 -19.04
C VAL A 2 1.26 -6.70 -17.69
N CYS A 3 0.95 -5.46 -17.31
CA CYS A 3 1.36 -4.91 -16.02
C CYS A 3 0.10 -4.53 -15.24
N ILE A 4 0.00 -4.99 -13.99
CA ILE A 4 -1.14 -4.79 -13.12
C ILE A 4 -0.66 -4.04 -11.88
N LEU A 5 -1.36 -2.98 -11.50
CA LEU A 5 -1.19 -2.30 -10.23
C LEU A 5 -2.39 -2.61 -9.34
N GLY A 6 -2.13 -3.21 -8.17
CA GLY A 6 -3.14 -3.51 -7.15
C GLY A 6 -2.98 -2.60 -5.94
N ILE A 7 -4.09 -2.13 -5.38
CA ILE A 7 -4.12 -1.31 -4.16
C ILE A 7 -4.97 -2.06 -3.13
N GLU A 8 -4.40 -2.33 -1.97
CA GLU A 8 -5.08 -3.05 -0.90
C GLU A 8 -5.07 -2.23 0.40
N GLY A 9 -6.25 -2.03 0.98
CA GLY A 9 -6.47 -1.11 2.09
C GLY A 9 -7.67 -1.45 2.98
N SER A 10 -8.10 -2.72 3.02
CA SER A 10 -9.32 -3.13 3.73
C SER A 10 -9.23 -3.07 5.26
N ALA A 11 -8.03 -3.23 5.84
CA ALA A 11 -7.80 -3.29 7.28
C ALA A 11 -6.73 -2.27 7.69
N ASN A 12 -5.91 -2.56 8.71
CA ASN A 12 -4.93 -1.61 9.24
C ASN A 12 -3.66 -1.41 8.38
N LYS A 13 -3.65 -1.90 7.14
CA LYS A 13 -2.52 -1.79 6.22
C LYS A 13 -3.02 -1.14 4.93
N ILE A 14 -2.17 -0.29 4.36
CA ILE A 14 -2.30 0.20 2.99
C ILE A 14 -1.07 -0.24 2.21
N GLY A 15 -1.27 -0.90 1.09
CA GLY A 15 -0.19 -1.41 0.24
C GLY A 15 -0.51 -1.25 -1.24
N VAL A 16 0.56 -1.17 -2.04
CA VAL A 16 0.47 -1.16 -3.50
C VAL A 16 1.40 -2.24 -4.03
N GLY A 17 0.86 -3.15 -4.82
CA GLY A 17 1.62 -4.20 -5.49
C GLY A 17 1.64 -3.99 -6.99
N ILE A 18 2.77 -4.27 -7.64
CA ILE A 18 2.87 -4.28 -9.09
C ILE A 18 3.30 -5.67 -9.55
N VAL A 19 2.50 -6.25 -10.43
CA VAL A 19 2.77 -7.56 -11.06
C VAL A 19 2.94 -7.35 -12.56
N ARG A 20 4.02 -7.89 -13.13
CA ARG A 20 4.28 -7.88 -14.57
C ARG A 20 4.47 -9.30 -15.07
N ASP A 21 3.61 -9.72 -15.99
CA ASP A 21 3.62 -11.07 -16.59
C ASP A 21 3.73 -12.22 -15.56
N GLY A 22 3.06 -12.06 -14.41
CA GLY A 22 3.02 -13.05 -13.32
C GLY A 22 4.07 -12.87 -12.22
N GLU A 23 5.04 -11.97 -12.39
CA GLU A 23 6.07 -11.70 -11.38
C GLU A 23 5.76 -10.46 -10.54
N VAL A 24 5.97 -10.56 -9.22
CA VAL A 24 5.86 -9.42 -8.31
C VAL A 24 7.12 -8.57 -8.42
N ILE A 25 7.00 -7.37 -8.99
CA ILE A 25 8.13 -6.46 -9.22
C ILE A 25 8.18 -5.29 -8.23
N SER A 26 7.13 -5.09 -7.44
CA SER A 26 7.10 -4.14 -6.31
C SER A 26 5.94 -4.48 -5.35
N ASN A 27 6.12 -4.23 -4.05
CA ASN A 27 5.09 -4.48 -3.02
C ASN A 27 5.27 -3.65 -1.72
N PRO A 28 5.46 -2.31 -1.78
CA PRO A 28 5.57 -1.48 -0.59
C PRO A 28 4.25 -1.42 0.19
N ARG A 29 4.37 -1.31 1.52
CA ARG A 29 3.22 -1.28 2.44
C ARG A 29 3.51 -0.44 3.68
N ALA A 30 2.51 0.31 4.14
CA ALA A 30 2.49 0.92 5.47
C ALA A 30 1.46 0.22 6.37
N THR A 31 1.76 0.19 7.67
CA THR A 31 0.91 -0.40 8.69
C THR A 31 0.54 0.66 9.71
N PHE A 32 -0.76 0.83 9.96
CA PHE A 32 -1.25 1.58 11.10
C PHE A 32 -1.08 0.75 12.37
N HIS A 33 -0.29 1.28 13.30
CA HIS A 33 -0.08 0.70 14.61
C HIS A 33 -0.89 1.49 15.64
N ALA A 34 -1.95 0.87 16.15
CA ALA A 34 -2.72 1.44 17.25
C ALA A 34 -1.85 1.52 18.52
N PRO A 35 -2.15 2.46 19.43
CA PRO A 35 -1.49 2.52 20.73
C PRO A 35 -1.61 1.19 21.50
N ALA A 36 -0.65 0.91 22.39
CA ALA A 36 -0.67 -0.31 23.20
C ALA A 36 -1.99 -0.44 23.98
N GLY A 37 -2.59 -1.63 23.93
CA GLY A 37 -3.89 -1.91 24.55
C GLY A 37 -5.12 -1.50 23.74
N GLN A 38 -4.94 -1.00 22.50
CA GLN A 38 -6.04 -0.61 21.61
C GLN A 38 -6.06 -1.40 20.30
N GLY A 39 -7.24 -1.52 19.71
CA GLY A 39 -7.42 -1.97 18.33
C GLY A 39 -7.44 -0.80 17.35
N PHE A 40 -7.12 -1.04 16.08
CA PHE A 40 -7.22 -0.02 15.04
C PHE A 40 -8.69 0.33 14.78
N ARG A 41 -9.00 1.63 14.65
CA ARG A 41 -10.37 2.11 14.41
C ARG A 41 -10.54 2.54 12.95
N PRO A 42 -11.74 2.39 12.36
CA PRO A 42 -11.97 2.72 10.95
C PRO A 42 -11.57 4.15 10.56
N ALA A 43 -11.91 5.16 11.38
CA ALA A 43 -11.61 6.55 11.07
C ALA A 43 -10.09 6.87 11.07
N GLU A 44 -9.36 6.37 12.07
CA GLU A 44 -7.91 6.56 12.21
C GLU A 44 -7.16 5.82 11.10
N THR A 45 -7.60 4.59 10.80
CA THR A 45 -7.03 3.78 9.72
C THR A 45 -7.25 4.45 8.37
N ALA A 46 -8.45 4.99 8.11
CA ALA A 46 -8.72 5.73 6.89
C ALA A 46 -7.88 7.01 6.78
N ALA A 47 -7.62 7.71 7.90
CA ALA A 47 -6.74 8.87 7.93
C ALA A 47 -5.29 8.47 7.61
N HIS A 48 -4.79 7.39 8.22
CA HIS A 48 -3.48 6.82 7.91
C HIS A 48 -3.36 6.46 6.43
N HIS A 49 -4.37 5.80 5.85
CA HIS A 49 -4.37 5.45 4.42
C HIS A 49 -4.27 6.68 3.53
N ARG A 50 -5.07 7.73 3.79
CA ARG A 50 -5.03 8.98 3.01
C ARG A 50 -3.67 9.68 3.08
N GLN A 51 -2.99 9.61 4.23
CA GLN A 51 -1.66 10.20 4.40
C GLN A 51 -0.56 9.45 3.64
N HIS A 52 -0.72 8.14 3.40
CA HIS A 52 0.34 7.30 2.85
C HIS A 52 0.12 6.84 1.41
N VAL A 53 -1.13 6.72 0.95
CA VAL A 53 -1.46 6.05 -0.33
C VAL A 53 -0.70 6.64 -1.53
N VAL A 54 -0.60 7.97 -1.63
CA VAL A 54 0.12 8.61 -2.75
C VAL A 54 1.60 8.27 -2.71
N HIS A 55 2.23 8.36 -1.53
CA HIS A 55 3.64 8.02 -1.38
C HIS A 55 3.93 6.55 -1.70
N ILE A 56 3.06 5.64 -1.26
CA ILE A 56 3.22 4.20 -1.52
C ILE A 56 3.04 3.88 -3.01
N VAL A 57 2.10 4.51 -3.71
CA VAL A 57 1.96 4.37 -5.17
C VAL A 57 3.24 4.82 -5.87
N MET A 58 3.78 5.98 -5.50
CA MET A 58 5.02 6.50 -6.08
C MET A 58 6.22 5.59 -5.80
N ALA A 59 6.35 5.09 -4.57
CA ALA A 59 7.38 4.13 -4.20
C ALA A 59 7.25 2.84 -5.04
N ALA A 60 6.02 2.36 -5.25
CA ALA A 60 5.79 1.14 -6.02
C ALA A 60 6.21 1.30 -7.48
N LEU A 61 5.84 2.42 -8.11
CA LEU A 61 6.25 2.76 -9.48
C LEU A 61 7.77 2.88 -9.61
N GLN A 62 8.43 3.50 -8.62
CA GLN A 62 9.87 3.67 -8.58
C GLN A 62 10.61 2.33 -8.43
N GLU A 63 10.19 1.47 -7.49
CA GLU A 63 10.73 0.12 -7.29
C GLU A 63 10.56 -0.73 -8.56
N ALA A 64 9.39 -0.65 -9.20
CA ALA A 64 9.08 -1.34 -10.45
C ALA A 64 9.76 -0.74 -11.69
N LYS A 65 10.49 0.37 -11.54
CA LYS A 65 11.16 1.12 -12.61
C LYS A 65 10.20 1.51 -13.75
N ILE A 66 9.00 1.94 -13.41
CA ILE A 66 7.97 2.43 -14.34
C ILE A 66 8.03 3.96 -14.35
N LYS A 67 8.02 4.55 -15.55
CA LYS A 67 8.08 6.00 -15.76
C LYS A 67 6.70 6.64 -15.83
#